data_AF-A0A0A0CZN1-F1
#
_entry.id   AF-A0A0A0CZN1-F1
#
_cell.length_a   1.000
_cell.length_b   1.000
_cell.length_c   1.000
_cell.angle_alpha   90.00
_cell.angle_beta   90.00
_cell.angle_gamma   90.00
#
_symmetry.space_group_name_H-M   'P 1'
#
loop_
_entity.id
_entity.type
_entity.pdbx_description
1 polymer ?
#
loop_
_entity_poly.entity_id
_entity_poly.type
_entity_poly.pdbx_seq_one_letter_code
_entity_poly.pdbx_strand_id
1 'polypeptide(L)' 'MIDDADLALATQVLDACRAAGLMLATAESCTGGLVAAALTAIAGSSDVVERGFITYSNAAKSELLGVPAPLIADKGAV' A
#
# COMPACT_ATOMS: atom_id res chain seq x y z
N MET A 1 12.42 -10.87 -1.97
CA MET A 1 12.53 -10.67 -3.43
C MET A 1 11.13 -10.88 -3.95
N ILE A 2 10.58 -9.97 -4.76
CA ILE A 2 9.23 -10.12 -5.31
C ILE A 2 9.29 -11.27 -6.31
N ASP A 3 8.49 -12.31 -6.11
CA ASP A 3 8.47 -13.48 -6.97
C ASP A 3 7.35 -13.43 -8.02
N ASP A 4 7.32 -14.41 -8.92
CA ASP A 4 6.35 -14.45 -10.01
C ASP A 4 4.89 -14.55 -9.51
N ALA A 5 4.67 -15.14 -8.34
CA ALA A 5 3.34 -15.23 -7.76
C ALA A 5 2.88 -13.86 -7.25
N ASP A 6 3.77 -13.11 -6.60
CA ASP A 6 3.51 -11.73 -6.18
C ASP A 6 3.21 -10.82 -7.40
N LEU A 7 3.97 -10.95 -8.49
CA LEU A 7 3.74 -10.19 -9.72
C LEU A 7 2.41 -10.53 -10.40
N ALA A 8 2.02 -11.81 -10.39
CA ALA A 8 0.73 -12.24 -10.92
C ALA A 8 -0.43 -11.64 -10.12
N LEU A 9 -0.33 -11.60 -8.79
CA LEU A 9 -1.33 -10.97 -7.93
C LEU A 9 -1.37 -9.45 -8.11
N ALA A 10 -0.21 -8.79 -8.19
CA ALA A 10 -0.13 -7.36 -8.45
C ALA A 10 -0.82 -7.00 -9.78
N THR A 11 -0.58 -7.77 -10.84
CA THR A 11 -1.25 -7.59 -12.15
C THR A 11 -2.77 -7.67 -12.01
N GLN A 12 -3.28 -8.69 -11.30
CA GLN A 12 -4.72 -8.84 -11.09
C GLN A 12 -5.35 -7.65 -10.34
N VAL A 13 -4.65 -7.12 -9.34
CA VAL A 13 -5.10 -5.92 -8.61
C VAL A 13 -5.16 -4.71 -9.52
N LEU A 14 -4.10 -4.46 -10.31
CA LEU A 14 -4.05 -3.34 -11.24
C LEU A 14 -5.16 -3.42 -12.30
N ASP A 15 -5.40 -4.60 -12.87
CA ASP A 15 -6.45 -4.83 -13.85
C ASP A 15 -7.85 -4.64 -13.27
N ALA A 16 -8.07 -5.06 -12.02
CA ALA A 16 -9.32 -4.80 -11.31
C ALA A 16 -9.55 -3.30 -11.09
N CYS A 17 -8.52 -2.55 -10.68
CA CYS A 17 -8.59 -1.09 -10.54
C CYS A 17 -8.87 -0.41 -11.88
N ARG A 18 -8.19 -0.81 -12.97
CA ARG A 18 -8.43 -0.30 -14.33
C ARG A 18 -9.87 -0.52 -14.77
N ALA A 19 -10.38 -1.74 -14.62
CA ALA A 19 -11.75 -2.09 -15.00
C ALA A 19 -12.80 -1.30 -14.20
N ALA A 20 -12.50 -0.97 -12.94
CA ALA A 20 -13.37 -0.18 -12.09
C ALA A 20 -13.19 1.36 -12.23
N GLY A 21 -12.19 1.83 -12.97
CA GLY A 21 -11.84 3.25 -13.07
C GLY A 21 -11.37 3.84 -11.74
N LEU A 22 -10.70 3.04 -10.90
CA LEU A 22 -10.23 3.44 -9.57
C LEU A 22 -8.73 3.72 -9.56
N MET A 23 -8.34 4.72 -8.76
CA MET A 23 -6.96 4.94 -8.37
C MET A 23 -6.64 4.19 -7.08
N LEU A 24 -5.41 3.71 -6.96
CA LEU A 24 -4.90 2.93 -5.86
C LEU A 24 -3.85 3.71 -5.06
N ALA A 25 -3.94 3.63 -3.74
CA ALA A 25 -2.88 4.05 -2.84
C ALA A 25 -2.63 2.97 -1.78
N THR A 26 -1.38 2.83 -1.32
CA THR A 26 -1.02 1.88 -0.25
C THR A 26 -0.61 2.58 1.04
N ALA A 27 -0.94 1.98 2.17
CA ALA A 27 -0.40 2.34 3.49
C ALA A 27 0.16 1.08 4.14
N GLU A 28 1.47 1.05 4.36
CA GLU A 28 2.22 -0.13 4.75
C GLU A 28 2.95 0.08 6.09
N SER A 29 3.11 -1.01 6.84
CA SER A 29 3.87 -1.04 8.09
C SER A 29 4.85 -2.21 8.07
N CYS A 30 4.46 -3.41 8.53
CA CYS A 30 5.34 -4.57 8.61
C CYS A 30 5.88 -5.06 7.25
N THR A 31 5.17 -4.80 6.16
CA THR A 31 5.61 -5.10 4.79
C THR A 31 6.72 -4.18 4.30
N GLY A 32 6.92 -3.00 4.92
CA GLY A 32 8.02 -2.11 4.61
C GLY A 32 8.08 -1.59 3.17
N GLY A 33 6.96 -1.59 2.44
CA GLY A 33 6.90 -1.17 1.04
C GLY A 33 6.87 -2.31 0.03
N LEU A 34 6.87 -3.58 0.46
CA LEU A 34 6.84 -4.73 -0.46
C LEU A 34 5.57 -4.78 -1.32
N VAL A 35 4.43 -4.31 -0.81
CA VAL A 35 3.19 -4.26 -1.61
C VAL A 35 3.30 -3.19 -2.70
N ALA A 36 3.73 -1.98 -2.35
CA ALA A 36 3.99 -0.92 -3.32
C ALA A 36 5.06 -1.35 -4.34
N ALA A 37 6.12 -2.04 -3.91
CA ALA A 37 7.16 -2.53 -4.79
C ALA A 37 6.61 -3.57 -5.79
N ALA A 38 5.76 -4.50 -5.36
CA ALA A 38 5.13 -5.47 -6.26
C ALA A 38 4.21 -4.79 -7.29
N LEU A 39 3.41 -3.81 -6.87
CA LEU A 39 2.52 -3.06 -7.77
C LEU A 39 3.30 -2.24 -8.79
N THR A 40 4.33 -1.53 -8.34
CA THR A 40 5.15 -0.64 -9.19
C THR A 40 6.16 -1.37 -10.06
N ALA A 41 6.41 -2.65 -9.82
CA ALA A 41 7.21 -3.50 -10.69
C ALA A 41 6.50 -3.81 -12.03
N ILE A 42 5.16 -3.68 -12.09
CA ILE A 42 4.38 -3.91 -13.30
C ILE A 42 4.43 -2.67 -14.19
N ALA A 43 4.92 -2.82 -15.43
CA ALA A 43 4.95 -1.73 -16.39
C ALA A 43 3.55 -1.14 -16.61
N GLY A 44 3.48 0.19 -16.64
CA GLY A 44 2.22 0.92 -16.80
C GLY A 44 1.39 1.06 -15.53
N SER A 45 1.83 0.55 -14.37
CA SER A 45 1.10 0.66 -13.10
C SER A 45 0.75 2.10 -12.68
N SER A 46 1.45 3.12 -13.20
CA SER A 46 1.18 4.53 -12.93
C SER A 46 -0.18 5.02 -13.45
N ASP A 47 -0.85 4.25 -14.30
CA ASP A 47 -2.21 4.56 -14.74
C ASP A 47 -3.25 4.41 -13.61
N VAL A 48 -2.94 3.65 -12.57
CA VAL A 48 -3.81 3.45 -11.40
C VAL A 48 -3.11 3.65 -10.06
N VAL A 49 -1.81 3.35 -9.92
CA VAL A 49 -1.06 3.53 -8.68
C VAL A 49 -0.66 4.99 -8.54
N GLU A 50 -1.19 5.67 -7.52
CA GLU A 50 -0.99 7.09 -7.35
C GLU A 50 0.01 7.43 -6.23
N ARG A 51 -0.06 6.77 -5.07
CA ARG A 51 0.92 6.96 -3.98
C ARG A 51 1.05 5.76 -3.06
N GLY A 52 2.17 5.69 -2.33
CA GLY A 52 2.39 4.71 -1.27
C GLY A 52 2.96 5.38 -0.02
N PHE A 53 2.52 4.92 1.15
CA PHE A 53 3.02 5.37 2.46
C PHE A 53 3.61 4.20 3.22
N ILE A 54 4.80 4.38 3.78
CA ILE A 54 5.38 3.43 4.73
C ILE A 54 5.36 4.09 6.10
N THR A 55 4.42 3.67 6.95
CA THR A 55 4.15 4.24 8.28
C THR A 55 4.48 3.25 9.39
N TYR A 56 5.75 2.83 9.48
CA TYR A 56 6.16 1.76 10.40
C TYR A 56 5.88 2.10 11.87
N SER A 57 6.16 3.34 12.29
CA SER A 57 5.96 3.79 13.67
C SER A 57 4.53 4.27 13.92
N ASN A 58 4.07 4.20 15.17
CA ASN A 58 2.79 4.76 15.60
C ASN A 58 2.71 6.27 15.33
N ALA A 59 3.83 6.98 15.51
CA ALA A 59 3.94 8.40 15.19
C ALA A 59 3.72 8.65 13.69
N ALA A 60 4.36 7.88 12.80
CA ALA A 60 4.20 8.03 11.35
C ALA A 60 2.75 7.75 10.89
N LYS A 61 2.07 6.77 11.51
CA LYS A 61 0.63 6.52 11.24
C LYS A 61 -0.21 7.75 11.57
N SER A 62 0.12 8.45 12.65
CA SER A 62 -0.61 9.64 13.09
C SER A 62 -0.28 10.86 12.23
N GLU A 63 1.01 11.10 11.97
CA GLU A 63 1.51 12.27 11.25
C GLU A 63 1.12 12.25 9.76
N LEU A 64 1.29 11.10 9.10
CA LEU A 64 1.15 11.01 7.63
C LEU A 64 -0.25 10.62 7.18
N LEU A 65 -0.96 9.83 7.99
CA LEU A 65 -2.28 9.28 7.64
C LEU A 65 -3.41 9.79 8.56
N GLY A 66 -3.09 10.62 9.55
CA GLY A 66 -4.08 11.18 10.47
C GLY A 66 -4.70 10.15 11.41
N VAL A 67 -4.07 8.98 11.62
CA VAL A 67 -4.57 7.98 12.57
C VAL A 67 -4.54 8.59 13.98
N PRO A 68 -5.65 8.66 14.72
CA PRO A 68 -5.65 9.27 16.05
C PRO A 68 -4.69 8.54 17.00
N ALA A 69 -3.72 9.26 17.56
CA ALA A 69 -2.80 8.69 18.55
C ALA A 69 -3.52 8.01 19.75
N PRO A 70 -4.66 8.54 20.27
CA PRO A 70 -5.42 7.85 21.31
C PRO A 70 -5.96 6.48 20.88
N LEU A 71 -6.33 6.31 19.61
CA LEU A 71 -6.81 5.03 19.08
C LEU A 71 -5.69 3.99 19.11
N ILE A 72 -4.48 4.38 18.69
CA ILE A 72 -3.32 3.49 18.70
C ILE A 72 -2.91 3.14 20.13
N ALA A 73 -2.99 4.10 21.07
CA ALA A 73 -2.68 3.84 22.48
C ALA A 73 -3.65 2.84 23.12
N ASP A 74 -4.94 2.89 22.77
CA ASP A 74 -5.98 2.01 23.32
C ASP A 74 -6.03 0.63 22.64
N LYS A 75 -5.86 0.56 21.31
CA LYS A 75 -6.05 -0.68 20.53
C LYS A 75 -4.76 -1.33 20.05
N GLY A 76 -3.64 -0.61 20.10
CA GLY A 76 -2.44 -1.00 19.39
C GLY A 76 -2.54 -0.67 17.89
N ALA A 77 -1.47 -1.00 17.16
CA ALA A 77 -1.34 -0.72 15.73
C ALA A 77 -1.58 -1.95 14.84
N VAL A 78 -2.01 -3.08 15.42
CA VAL A 78 -2.28 -4.37 14.77
C VAL A 78 -3.66 -4.84 15.16
#